data_AF-A0A8S0UR58-F1
#
_entry.id   AF-A0A8S0UR58-F1
#
_cell.length_a   1.000
_cell.length_b   1.000
_cell.length_c   1.000
_cell.angle_alpha   90.00
_cell.angle_beta   90.00
_cell.angle_gamma   90.00
#
_symmetry.space_group_name_H-M   'P 1'
#
loop_
_entity.id
_entity.type
_entity.pdbx_description
1 polymer ?
#
loop_
_entity_poly.entity_id
_entity_poly.type
_entity_poly.pdbx_seq_one_letter_code
_entity_poly.pdbx_strand_id
1 'polypeptide(L)'
;MSVVLERFSSIGIDTPGLVALLGAHSVGRTHCVKLVHHLYPEVDPELNRDDVKHMLHKCPDAIPDPKAVQYVKNDRGTPMKLDNNYYLNILDNKGLLIVDH
;
A
#
# COMPACT_ATOMS: atom_id res chain seq x y z
N MET A 1 -2.42 -20.88 3.73
CA MET A 1 -1.85 -20.08 2.62
C MET A 1 -2.34 -18.65 2.84
N SER A 2 -1.73 -17.59 2.30
CA SER A 2 -2.28 -16.23 2.54
C SER A 2 -3.65 -16.10 1.85
N VAL A 3 -4.56 -15.30 2.41
CA VAL A 3 -5.90 -15.06 1.80
C VAL A 3 -5.77 -14.52 0.37
N VAL A 4 -4.70 -13.76 0.09
CA VAL A 4 -4.40 -13.23 -1.23
C VAL A 4 -4.02 -14.37 -2.19
N LEU A 5 -3.11 -15.27 -1.79
CA LEU A 5 -2.73 -16.43 -2.59
C LEU A 5 -3.93 -17.34 -2.90
N GLU A 6 -4.79 -17.60 -1.92
CA GLU A 6 -5.99 -18.44 -2.10
C GLU A 6 -6.97 -17.81 -3.10
N ARG A 7 -7.23 -16.50 -2.97
CA ARG A 7 -8.13 -15.78 -3.88
C ARG A 7 -7.63 -15.79 -5.32
N PHE A 8 -6.35 -15.51 -5.54
CA PHE A 8 -5.79 -15.48 -6.89
C PHE A 8 -5.65 -16.89 -7.49
N SER A 9 -5.28 -17.88 -6.67
CA SER A 9 -5.26 -19.28 -7.10
C SER A 9 -6.64 -19.77 -7.52
N SER A 10 -7.71 -19.35 -6.84
CA SER A 10 -9.09 -19.74 -7.18
C SER A 10 -9.56 -19.27 -8.57
N ILE A 11 -8.89 -18.28 -9.15
CA ILE A 11 -9.15 -17.76 -10.50
C ILE A 11 -8.04 -18.14 -11.51
N GLY A 12 -7.18 -19.10 -11.16
CA GLY A 12 -6.15 -19.63 -12.05
C GLY A 12 -4.87 -18.80 -12.13
N ILE A 13 -4.62 -17.91 -11.17
CA ILE A 13 -3.39 -17.10 -11.10
C ILE A 13 -2.44 -17.75 -10.07
N ASP A 14 -1.25 -18.11 -10.54
CA ASP A 14 -0.19 -18.66 -9.70
C ASP A 14 0.59 -17.57 -8.94
N THR A 15 1.54 -17.98 -8.09
CA THR A 15 2.31 -17.04 -7.26
C THR A 15 3.10 -16.02 -8.09
N PRO A 16 3.86 -16.40 -9.15
CA PRO A 16 4.51 -15.41 -10.01
C PRO A 16 3.53 -14.43 -10.67
N GLY A 17 2.38 -14.91 -11.14
CA GLY A 17 1.33 -14.07 -11.71
C GLY A 17 0.76 -13.08 -10.69
N LEU A 18 0.53 -13.50 -9.45
CA LEU A 18 0.10 -12.61 -8.37
C LEU A 18 1.14 -11.51 -8.11
N VAL A 19 2.43 -11.87 -7.97
CA VAL A 19 3.50 -10.89 -7.71
C VAL A 19 3.58 -9.87 -8.85
N ALA A 20 3.46 -10.31 -10.10
CA ALA A 20 3.43 -9.42 -11.26
C ALA A 20 2.24 -8.45 -11.23
N LEU A 21 1.06 -8.92 -10.82
CA LEU A 21 -0.16 -8.10 -10.74
C LEU A 21 -0.10 -7.07 -9.60
N LEU A 22 0.50 -7.43 -8.46
CA LEU A 22 0.74 -6.48 -7.37
C LEU A 22 1.63 -5.31 -7.81
N GLY A 23 2.49 -5.51 -8.82
CA GLY A 23 3.23 -4.45 -9.49
C GLY A 23 2.40 -3.26 -9.99
N ALA A 24 1.09 -3.44 -10.20
CA ALA A 24 0.19 -2.34 -10.55
C ALA A 24 0.12 -1.24 -9.48
N HIS A 25 0.50 -1.54 -8.23
CA HIS A 25 0.64 -0.54 -7.16
C HIS A 25 1.83 0.42 -7.38
N SER A 26 2.66 0.26 -8.41
CA SER A 26 3.66 1.27 -8.84
C SER A 26 3.03 2.62 -9.22
N VAL A 27 1.73 2.63 -9.57
CA VAL A 27 0.98 3.86 -9.87
C VAL A 27 -0.26 4.00 -9.02
N GLY A 28 -0.84 5.19 -9.04
CA GLY A 28 -2.14 5.45 -8.42
C GLY A 28 -2.04 5.88 -6.97
N ARG A 29 -3.16 5.70 -6.25
CA ARG A 29 -3.40 6.28 -4.93
C ARG A 29 -4.24 5.33 -4.10
N THR A 30 -4.00 5.33 -2.79
CA THR A 30 -4.80 4.59 -1.82
C THR A 30 -5.44 5.56 -0.84
N HIS A 31 -6.76 5.43 -0.69
CA HIS A 31 -7.54 6.24 0.25
C HIS A 31 -7.15 5.95 1.70
N CYS A 32 -7.20 6.98 2.55
CA CYS A 32 -6.84 6.88 3.95
C CYS A 32 -7.67 5.84 4.73
N VAL A 33 -8.94 5.60 4.35
CA VAL A 33 -9.76 4.51 4.92
C VAL A 33 -9.09 3.12 4.83
N LYS A 34 -8.13 2.94 3.91
CA LYS A 34 -7.35 1.70 3.75
C LYS A 34 -5.97 1.75 4.41
N LEU A 35 -5.58 2.87 5.03
CA LEU A 35 -4.26 3.07 5.63
C LEU A 35 -4.32 3.39 7.12
N VAL A 36 -5.42 3.96 7.62
CA VAL A 36 -5.52 4.46 9.00
C VAL A 36 -5.29 3.42 10.07
N HIS A 37 -5.53 2.14 9.78
CA HIS A 37 -5.26 1.04 10.72
C HIS A 37 -3.76 0.81 10.95
N HIS A 38 -2.89 1.27 10.04
CA HIS A 38 -1.44 1.27 10.25
C HIS A 38 -0.93 2.54 10.96
N LEU A 39 -1.77 3.56 11.13
CA LEU A 39 -1.37 4.88 11.65
C LEU A 39 -1.94 5.18 13.03
N TYR A 40 -3.07 4.56 13.41
CA TYR A 40 -3.81 4.85 14.62
C TYR A 40 -4.36 3.58 15.29
N PRO A 41 -4.49 3.56 16.64
CA PRO A 41 -4.02 4.59 17.57
C PRO A 41 -2.49 4.63 17.71
N GLU A 42 -1.82 3.55 17.29
CA GLU A 42 -0.38 3.42 17.26
C GLU A 42 0.06 3.18 15.83
N VAL A 43 1.26 3.66 15.49
CA VAL A 43 1.86 3.44 14.18
C VAL A 43 2.40 2.02 14.13
N ASP A 44 2.05 1.30 13.06
CA ASP A 44 2.55 -0.04 12.79
C ASP A 44 4.09 -0.04 12.72
N PRO A 45 4.79 -0.86 13.53
CA PRO A 45 6.24 -0.91 13.54
C PRO A 45 6.86 -1.40 12.21
N GLU A 46 6.07 -2.04 11.34
CA GLU A 46 6.52 -2.50 10.02
C GLU A 46 6.59 -1.37 8.99
N LEU A 47 5.91 -0.24 9.23
CA LEU A 47 5.97 0.92 8.33
C LEU A 47 7.34 1.59 8.35
N ASN A 48 7.81 1.98 7.17
CA ASN A 48 9.00 2.82 7.06
C ASN A 48 8.79 4.16 7.78
N ARG A 49 9.64 4.45 8.78
CA ARG A 49 9.55 5.65 9.63
C ARG A 49 9.66 6.96 8.84
N ASP A 50 10.36 6.97 7.71
CA ASP A 50 10.50 8.15 6.85
C ASP A 50 9.18 8.49 6.13
N ASP A 51 8.31 7.50 5.93
CA ASP A 51 7.00 7.67 5.30
C ASP A 51 5.89 8.02 6.30
N VAL A 52 6.00 7.59 7.56
CA VAL A 52 4.99 7.81 8.60
C VAL A 52 4.60 9.29 8.72
N LYS A 53 5.58 10.20 8.76
CA LYS A 53 5.31 11.66 8.85
C LYS A 53 4.49 12.15 7.66
N HIS A 54 4.78 11.63 6.46
CA HIS A 54 4.03 11.97 5.26
C HIS A 54 2.61 11.38 5.30
N MET A 55 2.47 10.12 5.72
CA MET A 55 1.18 9.44 5.81
C MET A 55 0.26 10.10 6.84
N LEU A 56 0.74 10.43 8.04
CA LEU A 56 -0.03 11.17 9.05
C LEU A 56 -0.46 12.56 8.56
N HIS A 57 0.36 13.24 7.76
CA HIS A 57 -0.01 14.52 7.17
C HIS A 57 -1.13 14.39 6.13
N LYS A 58 -1.16 13.28 5.37
CA LYS A 58 -2.18 13.03 4.33
C LYS A 58 -3.44 12.37 4.87
N CYS A 59 -3.31 11.62 5.97
CA CYS A 59 -4.36 10.88 6.67
C CYS A 59 -4.36 11.29 8.15
N PRO A 60 -4.81 12.52 8.49
CA PRO A 60 -4.73 13.04 9.86
C PRO A 60 -5.82 12.48 10.78
N ASP A 61 -6.88 11.94 10.21
CA ASP A 61 -8.07 11.50 10.94
C ASP A 61 -7.98 10.00 11.23
N ALA A 62 -8.05 9.61 12.51
CA ALA A 62 -8.11 8.20 12.90
C ALA A 62 -9.39 7.49 12.41
N ILE A 63 -10.45 8.25 12.20
CA ILE A 63 -11.73 7.79 11.62
C ILE A 63 -12.01 8.66 10.38
N PRO A 64 -11.41 8.32 9.23
CA PRO A 64 -11.51 9.14 8.02
C PRO A 64 -12.90 9.01 7.39
N ASP A 65 -13.45 10.11 6.87
CA ASP A 65 -14.70 10.11 6.10
C ASP A 65 -14.50 9.33 4.79
N PRO A 66 -15.25 8.24 4.54
CA PRO A 66 -15.15 7.46 3.30
C PRO A 66 -15.43 8.25 2.02
N LYS A 67 -16.10 9.40 2.12
CA LYS A 67 -16.40 10.28 0.98
C LYS A 67 -15.36 11.39 0.81
N ALA A 68 -14.49 11.60 1.79
CA ALA A 68 -13.43 12.60 1.69
C ALA A 68 -12.33 12.15 0.73
N VAL A 69 -11.78 13.12 0.02
CA VAL A 69 -10.68 12.92 -0.94
C VAL A 69 -9.34 12.98 -0.18
N GLN A 70 -9.15 12.05 0.75
CA GLN A 70 -7.90 11.86 1.51
C GLN A 70 -7.22 10.57 1.05
N TYR A 71 -6.00 10.70 0.54
CA TYR A 71 -5.23 9.58 0.00
C TYR A 71 -3.72 9.81 0.06
N VAL A 72 -2.98 8.71 -0.01
CA VAL A 72 -1.52 8.66 -0.24
C VAL A 72 -1.27 8.10 -1.66
N LYS A 73 -0.19 8.53 -2.31
CA LYS A 73 0.24 7.94 -3.59
C LYS A 73 0.90 6.60 -3.33
N ASN A 74 0.55 5.56 -4.07
CA ASN A 74 1.08 4.20 -3.87
C ASN A 74 2.61 4.15 -4.00
N ASP A 75 3.14 4.96 -4.91
CA ASP A 75 4.57 5.19 -5.07
C ASP A 75 4.88 6.69 -4.92
N ARG A 76 5.84 7.05 -4.06
CA ARG A 76 6.26 8.45 -3.88
C ARG A 76 7.36 8.89 -4.85
N GLY A 77 8.19 7.97 -5.33
CA GLY A 77 9.30 8.23 -6.24
C GLY A 77 8.82 8.43 -7.68
N THR A 78 7.96 7.53 -8.18
CA THR A 78 7.48 7.54 -9.57
C THR A 78 5.95 7.39 -9.70
N PRO A 79 5.12 8.18 -8.97
CA PRO A 79 3.66 7.97 -8.81
C PRO A 79 2.80 7.88 -10.08
N MET A 80 3.33 8.30 -11.22
CA MET A 80 2.63 8.39 -12.50
C MET A 80 3.35 7.58 -13.60
N LYS A 81 4.34 6.77 -13.25
CA LYS A 81 5.05 5.88 -14.17
C LYS A 81 4.82 4.45 -13.70
N LEU A 82 4.33 3.60 -14.59
CA LEU A 82 4.28 2.18 -14.33
C LEU A 82 5.68 1.61 -14.59
N ASP A 83 6.42 1.39 -13.52
CA ASP A 83 7.79 0.88 -13.54
C ASP A 83 8.00 -0.15 -12.41
N ASN A 84 9.25 -0.55 -12.16
CA ASN A 84 9.58 -1.53 -11.14
C ASN A 84 9.85 -0.89 -9.75
N ASN A 85 9.62 0.42 -9.58
CA ASN A 85 9.91 1.10 -8.32
C ASN A 85 9.00 0.60 -7.17
N TYR A 86 7.82 0.05 -7.48
CA TYR A 86 7.01 -0.72 -6.52
C TYR A 86 7.84 -1.81 -5.83
N TYR A 87 8.53 -2.65 -6.59
CA TYR A 87 9.32 -3.74 -6.03
C TYR A 87 10.53 -3.23 -5.24
N LEU A 88 11.15 -2.12 -5.68
CA LEU A 88 12.22 -1.46 -4.93
C LEU A 88 11.71 -0.92 -3.58
N ASN A 89 10.51 -0.34 -3.56
CA ASN A 89 9.88 0.15 -2.32
C ASN A 89 9.61 -0.99 -1.33
N ILE A 90 9.14 -2.17 -1.78
CA ILE A 90 8.95 -3.33 -0.90
C ILE A 90 10.27 -3.73 -0.23
N LEU A 91 11.36 -3.81 -0.99
CA LEU A 91 12.68 -4.17 -0.45
C LEU A 91 13.20 -3.15 0.59
N ASP A 92 12.69 -1.93 0.56
CA ASP A 92 12.99 -0.83 1.48
C ASP A 92 11.96 -0.68 2.62
N ASN A 93 11.03 -1.64 2.78
CA ASN A 93 9.88 -1.59 3.71
C ASN A 93 8.93 -0.39 3.49
N LYS A 94 8.85 0.14 2.27
CA LYS A 94 8.01 1.28 1.87
C LYS A 94 6.70 0.86 1.18
N GLY A 95 6.27 -0.40 1.37
CA GLY A 95 4.92 -0.84 1.04
C GLY A 95 3.89 0.01 1.80
N LEU A 96 2.70 0.23 1.22
CA LEU A 96 1.65 1.02 1.88
C LEU A 96 0.54 0.16 2.47
N LEU A 97 0.18 -0.91 1.77
CA LEU A 97 -0.89 -1.81 2.18
C LEU A 97 -0.27 -3.04 2.85
N ILE A 98 -1.01 -3.68 3.77
CA ILE A 98 -0.63 -4.99 4.35
C ILE A 98 -0.19 -6.00 3.26
N VAL A 99 -0.81 -5.97 2.09
CA VAL A 99 -0.49 -6.90 0.98
C VAL A 99 0.84 -6.59 0.26
N ASP A 100 1.42 -5.41 0.49
CA ASP A 100 2.68 -4.97 -0.12
C ASP A 100 3.90 -5.30 0.78
N HIS A 101 3.69 -6.00 1.92
CA HIS A 101 4.72 -6.39 2.89
C HIS A 101 4.92 -7.92 2.95
#